data_AF-A0A849C3L5-F1
#
_entry.id   AF-A0A849C3L5-F1
#
_cell.length_a   1.000
_cell.length_b   1.000
_cell.length_c   1.000
_cell.angle_alpha   90.00
_cell.angle_beta   90.00
_cell.angle_gamma   90.00
#
_symmetry.space_group_name_H-M   'P 1'
#
loop_
_entity.id
_entity.type
_entity.pdbx_description
1 polymer ?
#
loop_
_entity_poly.entity_id
_entity_poly.type
_entity_poly.pdbx_seq_one_letter_code
_entity_poly.pdbx_strand_id
1 'polypeptide(L)'
;MDTQVVVRRAGLDELDAVARVFAAASVDEVVYSWVMEGHPELVEQSGTTYATELVEKTMRDDEVWVAGTGDDIWAVSLWQTNVTSLDRCRREAAEMAELYASTPIQPFRRLTALTGMLVEHHPAEFPHRYLHVIVTLPEHRGKGAGAAIVTDRVKAAADAGVPAYLEASTERSSRLYARCGFALEGEPLVLPENGPTLRPMWFRG
;
A
#
# COMPACT_ATOMS: atom_id res chain seq x y z
N MET A 1 8.97 29.10 -9.78
CA MET A 1 9.34 27.89 -10.53
C MET A 1 8.30 26.85 -10.20
N ASP A 2 7.49 26.42 -11.16
CA ASP A 2 6.57 25.31 -10.95
C ASP A 2 7.40 24.07 -10.65
N THR A 3 7.36 23.62 -9.40
CA THR A 3 8.07 22.44 -8.95
C THR A 3 7.31 21.21 -9.42
N GLN A 4 7.52 20.83 -10.67
CA GLN A 4 6.87 19.69 -11.28
C GLN A 4 7.18 18.42 -10.49
N VAL A 5 6.13 17.70 -10.09
CA VAL A 5 6.27 16.39 -9.45
C VAL A 5 6.81 15.39 -10.47
N VAL A 6 7.90 14.73 -10.11
CA VAL A 6 8.52 13.65 -10.91
C VAL A 6 8.16 12.32 -10.26
N VAL A 7 7.79 11.34 -11.08
CA VAL A 7 7.54 9.96 -10.67
C VAL A 7 8.71 9.10 -11.16
N ARG A 8 9.25 8.25 -10.29
CA ARG A 8 10.33 7.32 -10.65
C ARG A 8 10.28 6.04 -9.81
N ARG A 9 10.84 4.96 -10.36
CA ARG A 9 11.06 3.72 -9.61
C ARG A 9 12.24 3.92 -8.67
N ALA A 10 12.11 3.46 -7.44
CA ALA A 10 13.20 3.46 -6.46
C ALA A 10 13.92 2.11 -6.45
N GLY A 11 15.24 2.15 -6.27
CA GLY A 11 16.11 0.97 -6.15
C GLY A 11 16.56 0.70 -4.72
N LEU A 12 17.24 -0.44 -4.51
CA LEU A 12 17.81 -0.82 -3.21
C LEU A 12 18.88 0.15 -2.70
N ASP A 13 19.53 0.90 -3.59
CA ASP A 13 20.46 1.98 -3.27
C ASP A 13 19.78 3.17 -2.56
N GLU A 14 18.45 3.27 -2.65
CA GLU A 14 17.65 4.31 -2.01
C GLU A 14 16.85 3.81 -0.79
N LEU A 15 17.05 2.55 -0.37
CA LEU A 15 16.26 1.88 0.66
C LEU A 15 16.10 2.73 1.93
N ASP A 16 17.20 3.24 2.48
CA ASP A 16 17.17 4.04 3.71
C ASP A 16 16.32 5.31 3.56
N ALA A 17 16.41 5.99 2.42
CA ALA A 17 15.66 7.22 2.17
C ALA A 17 14.17 6.92 2.00
N VAL A 18 13.84 5.89 1.21
CA VAL A 18 12.45 5.50 0.94
C VAL A 18 11.78 4.95 2.20
N ALA A 19 12.46 4.10 2.97
CA ALA A 19 11.94 3.52 4.21
C ALA A 19 11.66 4.60 5.27
N ARG A 20 12.55 5.59 5.42
CA ARG A 20 12.31 6.74 6.31
C ARG A 20 11.06 7.53 5.91
N VAL A 21 10.91 7.84 4.62
CA VAL A 21 9.72 8.58 4.15
C VAL A 21 8.47 7.73 4.28
N PHE A 22 8.53 6.44 3.96
CA PHE A 22 7.41 5.52 4.14
C PHE A 22 6.94 5.49 5.59
N ALA A 23 7.86 5.26 6.54
CA ALA A 23 7.56 5.25 7.98
C ALA A 23 6.92 6.55 8.45
N ALA A 24 7.49 7.70 8.06
CA ALA A 24 6.98 9.01 8.43
C ALA A 24 5.61 9.32 7.80
N ALA A 25 5.37 8.84 6.58
CA ALA A 25 4.13 9.07 5.85
C ALA A 25 3.00 8.10 6.24
N SER A 26 3.31 6.97 6.87
CA SER A 26 2.34 5.94 7.25
C SER A 26 1.71 6.12 8.64
N VAL A 27 2.26 6.99 9.50
CA VAL A 27 1.86 7.09 10.92
C VAL A 27 0.36 7.33 11.12
N ASP A 28 -0.27 8.08 10.21
CA ASP A 28 -1.69 8.42 10.22
C ASP A 28 -2.46 7.81 9.03
N GLU A 29 -1.86 6.80 8.37
CA GLU A 29 -2.60 5.94 7.46
C GLU A 29 -3.61 5.12 8.27
N VAL A 30 -4.87 5.12 7.87
CA VAL A 30 -5.99 4.68 8.72
C VAL A 30 -5.95 3.19 9.06
N VAL A 31 -5.43 2.33 8.17
CA VAL A 31 -5.27 0.89 8.45
C VAL A 31 -4.13 0.70 9.44
N TYR A 32 -2.98 1.36 9.23
CA TYR A 32 -1.84 1.30 10.14
C TYR A 32 -2.18 1.86 11.52
N SER A 33 -2.83 3.02 11.59
CA SER A 33 -3.31 3.62 12.84
C SER A 33 -4.30 2.72 13.56
N TRP A 34 -5.20 2.04 12.84
CA TRP A 34 -6.10 1.05 13.44
C TRP A 34 -5.31 -0.16 13.96
N VAL A 35 -4.38 -0.73 13.19
CA VAL A 35 -3.55 -1.85 13.65
C VAL A 35 -2.83 -1.51 14.96
N MET A 36 -2.26 -0.30 15.05
CA MET A 36 -1.39 0.12 16.16
C MET A 36 -2.12 0.88 17.28
N GLU A 37 -3.44 1.03 17.20
CA GLU A 37 -4.22 1.75 18.21
C GLU A 37 -3.98 1.17 19.61
N GLY A 38 -3.70 2.05 20.59
CA GLY A 38 -3.37 1.64 21.96
C GLY A 38 -1.93 1.18 22.18
N HIS A 39 -1.09 1.17 21.13
CA HIS A 39 0.29 0.68 21.16
C HIS A 39 1.34 1.67 20.61
N PRO A 40 1.39 2.92 21.10
CA PRO A 40 2.36 3.91 20.63
C PRO A 40 3.82 3.48 20.83
N GLU A 41 4.10 2.65 21.84
CA GLU A 41 5.43 2.10 22.11
C GLU A 41 5.94 1.22 20.97
N LEU A 42 5.06 0.46 20.30
CA LEU A 42 5.44 -0.40 19.17
C LEU A 42 5.71 0.42 17.91
N VAL A 43 4.96 1.52 17.72
CA VAL A 43 5.22 2.46 16.62
C VAL A 43 6.60 3.09 16.79
N GLU A 44 6.94 3.53 18.00
CA GLU A 44 8.24 4.13 18.30
C GLU A 44 9.41 3.13 18.18
N GLN A 45 9.24 1.91 18.69
CA GLN A 45 10.32 0.93 18.76
C GLN A 45 10.55 0.17 17.45
N SER A 46 9.50 -0.08 16.66
CA SER A 46 9.55 -1.01 15.54
C SER A 46 9.01 -0.46 14.22
N GLY A 47 8.40 0.73 14.21
CA GLY A 47 7.79 1.29 12.99
C GLY A 47 8.78 1.45 11.84
N THR A 48 9.99 1.98 12.11
CA THR A 48 11.05 2.13 11.10
C THR A 48 11.58 0.79 10.61
N THR A 49 11.75 -0.19 11.51
CA THR A 49 12.20 -1.54 11.15
C THR A 49 11.19 -2.21 10.23
N TYR A 50 9.92 -2.20 10.62
CA TYR A 50 8.82 -2.74 9.81
C TYR A 50 8.73 -2.07 8.44
N ALA A 51 8.81 -0.74 8.39
CA ALA A 51 8.83 0.01 7.14
C ALA A 51 10.01 -0.39 6.25
N THR A 52 11.21 -0.55 6.82
CA THR A 52 12.41 -0.96 6.08
C THR A 52 12.27 -2.35 5.51
N GLU A 53 11.84 -3.33 6.31
CA GLU A 53 11.63 -4.71 5.87
C GLU A 53 10.57 -4.80 4.76
N LEU A 54 9.44 -4.09 4.90
CA LEU A 54 8.38 -4.08 3.90
C LEU A 54 8.83 -3.43 2.58
N VAL A 55 9.52 -2.29 2.66
CA VAL A 55 10.05 -1.59 1.47
C VAL A 55 11.13 -2.41 0.79
N GLU A 56 12.10 -2.94 1.55
CA GLU A 56 13.17 -3.78 1.02
C GLU A 56 12.62 -5.01 0.31
N LYS A 57 11.71 -5.73 0.95
CA LYS A 57 11.04 -6.90 0.36
C LYS A 57 10.36 -6.53 -0.96
N THR A 58 9.61 -5.43 -0.99
CA THR A 58 8.93 -4.97 -2.20
C THR A 58 9.92 -4.55 -3.29
N MET A 59 11.05 -3.92 -2.95
CA MET A 59 12.09 -3.58 -3.93
C MET A 59 12.73 -4.81 -4.56
N ARG A 60 12.86 -5.92 -3.80
CA ARG A 60 13.44 -7.18 -4.28
C ARG A 60 12.48 -7.97 -5.15
N ASP A 61 11.23 -8.07 -4.72
CA ASP A 61 10.24 -8.97 -5.34
C ASP A 61 9.40 -8.27 -6.42
N ASP A 62 9.33 -6.93 -6.38
CA ASP A 62 8.24 -6.14 -6.95
C ASP A 62 8.71 -4.73 -7.37
N GLU A 63 7.81 -3.73 -7.31
CA GLU A 63 8.14 -2.34 -7.62
C GLU A 63 7.77 -1.38 -6.50
N VAL A 64 8.73 -0.51 -6.16
CA VAL A 64 8.50 0.66 -5.31
C VAL A 64 8.62 1.91 -6.17
N TRP A 65 7.59 2.74 -6.15
CA TRP A 65 7.53 3.99 -6.90
C TRP A 65 7.44 5.16 -5.95
N VAL A 66 8.24 6.20 -6.24
CA VAL A 66 8.29 7.42 -5.45
C VAL A 66 7.92 8.62 -6.31
N ALA A 67 7.43 9.67 -5.65
CA ALA A 67 7.20 10.95 -6.29
C ALA A 67 7.54 12.13 -5.39
N GLY A 68 8.06 13.20 -5.99
CA GLY A 68 8.43 14.44 -5.31
C GLY A 68 9.11 15.40 -6.29
N THR A 69 9.99 16.26 -5.78
CA THR A 69 10.63 17.31 -6.58
C THR A 69 12.14 17.31 -6.38
N GLY A 70 12.91 17.36 -7.47
CA GLY A 70 14.36 17.16 -7.38
C GLY A 70 14.65 15.80 -6.77
N ASP A 71 15.44 15.80 -5.68
CA ASP A 71 15.80 14.59 -4.94
C ASP A 71 14.84 14.29 -3.78
N ASP A 72 13.88 15.17 -3.49
CA ASP A 72 12.92 14.98 -2.40
C ASP A 72 11.91 13.89 -2.74
N ILE A 73 11.63 13.00 -1.78
CA ILE A 73 10.58 12.00 -1.86
C ILE A 73 9.41 12.46 -1.00
N TRP A 74 8.25 12.70 -1.62
CA TRP A 74 7.03 13.15 -0.96
C TRP A 74 6.01 12.03 -0.76
N ALA A 75 5.99 11.08 -1.69
CA ALA A 75 5.09 9.95 -1.70
C ALA A 75 5.82 8.66 -2.09
N VAL A 76 5.36 7.55 -1.53
CA VAL A 76 5.88 6.20 -1.78
C VAL A 76 4.70 5.28 -2.05
N SER A 77 4.82 4.38 -3.02
CA SER A 77 3.85 3.32 -3.28
C SER A 77 4.53 1.98 -3.51
N LEU A 78 3.89 0.91 -3.02
CA LEU A 78 4.33 -0.48 -3.10
C LEU A 78 3.39 -1.22 -4.05
N TRP A 79 3.91 -1.78 -5.14
CA TRP A 79 3.13 -2.43 -6.19
C TRP A 79 3.57 -3.87 -6.40
N GLN A 80 2.64 -4.82 -6.34
CA GLN A 80 2.86 -6.13 -6.91
C GLN A 80 2.54 -6.07 -8.41
N THR A 81 3.52 -6.39 -9.27
CA THR A 81 3.39 -6.07 -10.71
C THR A 81 2.98 -7.21 -11.60
N ASN A 82 2.97 -8.43 -11.08
CA ASN A 82 2.58 -9.62 -11.83
C ASN A 82 1.81 -10.61 -10.95
N VAL A 83 0.63 -10.20 -10.47
CA VAL A 83 -0.25 -11.09 -9.71
C VAL A 83 -0.89 -12.06 -10.68
N THR A 84 -0.46 -13.33 -10.62
CA THR A 84 -0.92 -14.43 -11.49
C THR A 84 -1.59 -15.56 -10.71
N SER A 85 -1.49 -15.52 -9.38
CA SER A 85 -2.15 -16.42 -8.43
C SER A 85 -2.17 -15.77 -7.04
N LEU A 86 -2.92 -16.34 -6.11
CA LEU A 86 -2.92 -15.93 -4.69
C LEU A 86 -1.93 -16.74 -3.85
N ASP A 87 -1.12 -17.62 -4.44
CA ASP A 87 -0.28 -18.56 -3.67
C ASP A 87 0.74 -17.83 -2.80
N ARG A 88 1.33 -16.76 -3.34
CA ARG A 88 2.20 -15.87 -2.56
C ARG A 88 1.44 -15.24 -1.39
N CYS A 89 0.30 -14.59 -1.65
CA CYS A 89 -0.47 -13.92 -0.62
C CYS A 89 -0.94 -14.89 0.49
N ARG A 90 -1.40 -16.09 0.09
CA ARG A 90 -1.81 -17.17 1.02
C ARG A 90 -0.65 -17.63 1.89
N ARG A 91 0.52 -17.88 1.30
CA ARG A 91 1.72 -18.29 2.03
C ARG A 91 2.15 -17.21 3.02
N GLU A 92 2.25 -15.96 2.58
CA GLU A 92 2.68 -14.85 3.44
C GLU A 92 1.71 -14.60 4.59
N ALA A 93 0.39 -14.67 4.35
CA ALA A 93 -0.60 -14.57 5.40
C ALA A 93 -0.53 -15.75 6.40
N ALA A 94 -0.28 -16.96 5.93
CA ALA A 94 -0.11 -18.14 6.78
C ALA A 94 1.15 -18.06 7.65
N GLU A 95 2.29 -17.69 7.06
CA GLU A 95 3.57 -17.48 7.77
C GLU A 95 3.43 -16.39 8.84
N MET A 96 2.74 -15.28 8.52
CA MET A 96 2.50 -14.22 9.48
C MET A 96 1.55 -14.66 10.61
N ALA A 97 0.48 -15.38 10.28
CA ALA A 97 -0.43 -15.93 11.29
C ALA A 97 0.30 -16.88 12.25
N GLU A 98 1.20 -17.73 11.74
CA GLU A 98 2.03 -18.62 12.54
C GLU A 98 3.00 -17.84 13.44
N LEU A 99 3.72 -16.86 12.89
CA LEU A 99 4.63 -16.00 13.63
C LEU A 99 3.94 -15.27 14.80
N TYR A 100 2.69 -14.86 14.59
CA TYR A 100 1.91 -14.09 15.55
C TYR A 100 1.06 -14.92 16.50
N ALA A 101 0.86 -16.21 16.22
CA ALA A 101 0.00 -17.09 17.03
C ALA A 101 0.45 -17.21 18.49
N SER A 102 1.76 -17.14 18.76
CA SER A 102 2.30 -17.27 20.12
C SER A 102 2.23 -16.00 20.96
N THR A 103 1.93 -14.84 20.36
CA THR A 103 2.01 -13.53 21.01
C THR A 103 0.67 -12.79 20.86
N PRO A 104 -0.24 -12.92 21.84
CA PRO A 104 -1.62 -12.46 21.71
C PRO A 104 -1.78 -10.94 21.95
N ILE A 105 -0.93 -10.11 21.34
CA ILE A 105 -1.08 -8.65 21.38
C ILE A 105 -2.02 -8.18 20.26
N GLN A 106 -2.71 -7.06 20.49
CA GLN A 106 -3.76 -6.58 19.60
C GLN A 106 -3.27 -6.26 18.17
N PRO A 107 -2.11 -5.61 17.93
CA PRO A 107 -1.66 -5.30 16.58
C PRO A 107 -1.41 -6.54 15.74
N PHE A 108 -0.85 -7.60 16.34
CA PHE A 108 -0.60 -8.88 15.66
C PHE A 108 -1.91 -9.59 15.29
N ARG A 109 -2.91 -9.55 16.18
CA ARG A 109 -4.26 -10.05 15.86
C ARG A 109 -4.92 -9.26 14.73
N ARG A 110 -4.80 -7.93 14.74
CA ARG A 110 -5.36 -7.04 13.70
C ARG A 110 -4.67 -7.24 12.35
N LEU A 111 -3.34 -7.40 12.32
CA LEU A 111 -2.59 -7.74 11.10
C LEU A 111 -2.97 -9.12 10.55
N THR A 112 -3.11 -10.12 11.42
CA THR A 112 -3.56 -11.46 11.01
C THR A 112 -4.96 -11.43 10.42
N ALA A 113 -5.89 -10.70 11.05
CA ALA A 113 -7.25 -10.52 10.55
C ALA A 113 -7.29 -9.76 9.22
N LEU A 114 -6.52 -8.67 9.10
CA LEU A 114 -6.41 -7.87 7.88
C LEU A 114 -5.91 -8.70 6.70
N THR A 115 -4.77 -9.37 6.85
CA THR A 115 -4.17 -10.16 5.76
C THR A 115 -4.98 -11.39 5.40
N GLY A 116 -5.58 -12.07 6.39
CA GLY A 116 -6.50 -13.18 6.14
C GLY A 116 -7.70 -12.73 5.30
N MET A 117 -8.32 -11.61 5.68
CA MET A 117 -9.46 -11.05 4.95
C MET A 117 -9.08 -10.56 3.54
N LEU A 118 -7.91 -9.92 3.38
CA LEU A 118 -7.41 -9.54 2.06
C LEU A 118 -7.20 -10.76 1.17
N VAL A 119 -6.61 -11.84 1.69
CA VAL A 119 -6.41 -13.09 0.93
C VAL A 119 -7.73 -13.76 0.57
N GLU A 120 -8.69 -13.80 1.50
CA GLU A 120 -10.00 -14.44 1.30
C GLU A 120 -10.82 -13.72 0.23
N HIS A 121 -10.79 -12.39 0.22
CA HIS A 121 -11.58 -11.56 -0.68
C HIS A 121 -10.80 -11.03 -1.89
N HIS A 122 -9.51 -11.33 -2.01
CA HIS A 122 -8.71 -10.91 -3.17
C HIS A 122 -9.33 -11.48 -4.45
N PRO A 123 -9.40 -10.70 -5.53
CA PRO A 123 -9.93 -11.20 -6.78
C PRO A 123 -9.15 -12.39 -7.32
N ALA A 124 -9.90 -13.36 -7.87
CA ALA A 124 -9.37 -14.51 -8.60
C ALA A 124 -9.23 -14.25 -10.12
N GLU A 125 -9.32 -12.99 -10.54
CA GLU A 125 -9.08 -12.58 -11.92
C GLU A 125 -7.60 -12.24 -12.10
N PHE A 126 -6.93 -12.93 -13.03
CA PHE A 126 -5.50 -12.78 -13.29
C PHE A 126 -5.25 -12.63 -14.81
N PRO A 127 -4.14 -11.99 -15.23
CA PRO A 127 -3.17 -11.30 -14.39
C PRO A 127 -3.63 -9.88 -14.03
N HIS A 128 -3.08 -9.33 -12.94
CA HIS A 128 -3.25 -7.92 -12.61
C HIS A 128 -2.04 -7.34 -11.86
N ARG A 129 -1.96 -6.01 -11.87
CA ARG A 129 -1.11 -5.25 -10.95
C ARG A 129 -1.90 -4.95 -9.68
N TYR A 130 -1.25 -4.99 -8.53
CA TYR A 130 -1.87 -4.69 -7.25
C TYR A 130 -1.14 -3.56 -6.53
N LEU A 131 -1.82 -2.43 -6.31
CA LEU A 131 -1.32 -1.36 -5.45
C LEU A 131 -1.61 -1.74 -4.00
N HIS A 132 -0.57 -2.21 -3.30
CA HIS A 132 -0.69 -2.69 -1.94
C HIS A 132 -0.76 -1.53 -0.93
N VAL A 133 0.14 -0.56 -1.06
CA VAL A 133 0.20 0.60 -0.16
C VAL A 133 0.60 1.84 -0.94
N ILE A 134 0.01 2.98 -0.61
CA ILE A 134 0.51 4.29 -1.02
C ILE A 134 0.37 5.28 0.14
N VAL A 135 1.46 5.99 0.43
CA VAL A 135 1.54 6.98 1.50
C VAL A 135 2.15 8.27 0.98
N THR A 136 1.80 9.39 1.60
CA THR A 136 2.33 10.72 1.26
C THR A 136 2.57 11.48 2.55
N LEU A 137 3.77 12.07 2.67
CA LEU A 137 4.16 12.91 3.79
C LEU A 137 3.07 13.96 4.07
N PRO A 138 2.65 14.16 5.33
CA PRO A 138 1.55 15.07 5.69
C PRO A 138 1.65 16.45 5.05
N GLU A 139 2.84 17.06 5.08
CA GLU A 139 3.18 18.39 4.56
C GLU A 139 3.21 18.48 3.03
N HIS A 140 3.16 17.33 2.33
CA HIS A 140 3.11 17.25 0.86
C HIS A 140 1.78 16.74 0.32
N ARG A 141 0.80 16.48 1.18
CA ARG A 141 -0.55 16.09 0.75
C ARG A 141 -1.25 17.23 0.01
N GLY A 142 -2.10 16.86 -0.95
CA GLY A 142 -2.79 17.84 -1.80
C GLY A 142 -1.91 18.46 -2.90
N LYS A 143 -0.60 18.15 -2.95
CA LYS A 143 0.32 18.60 -4.00
C LYS A 143 0.39 17.66 -5.21
N GLY A 144 -0.46 16.64 -5.27
CA GLY A 144 -0.59 15.75 -6.43
C GLY A 144 0.39 14.57 -6.49
N ALA A 145 1.32 14.39 -5.54
CA ALA A 145 2.33 13.33 -5.60
C ALA A 145 1.75 11.91 -5.73
N GLY A 146 0.82 11.51 -4.84
CA GLY A 146 0.18 10.20 -4.94
C GLY A 146 -0.65 10.03 -6.23
N ALA A 147 -1.34 11.09 -6.67
CA ALA A 147 -2.10 11.07 -7.92
C ALA A 147 -1.18 10.88 -9.14
N ALA A 148 0.00 11.51 -9.13
CA ALA A 148 0.99 11.40 -10.18
C ALA A 148 1.48 9.95 -10.30
N ILE A 149 1.83 9.31 -9.17
CA ILE A 149 2.23 7.90 -9.18
C ILE A 149 1.11 7.03 -9.76
N VAL A 150 -0.11 7.12 -9.22
CA VAL A 150 -1.21 6.25 -9.66
C VAL A 150 -1.49 6.42 -11.15
N THR A 151 -1.57 7.67 -11.63
CA THR A 151 -1.83 7.99 -13.05
C THR A 151 -0.76 7.40 -13.98
N ASP A 152 0.50 7.57 -13.59
CA ASP A 152 1.63 7.05 -14.33
C ASP A 152 1.64 5.51 -14.36
N ARG A 153 1.26 4.87 -13.25
CA ARG A 153 1.22 3.40 -13.15
C ARG A 153 0.02 2.76 -13.84
N VAL A 154 -1.16 3.37 -13.82
CA VAL A 154 -2.30 2.86 -14.61
C VAL A 154 -2.09 3.05 -16.11
N LYS A 155 -1.39 4.11 -16.52
CA LYS A 155 -0.97 4.25 -17.92
C LYS A 155 -0.05 3.10 -18.33
N ALA A 156 0.96 2.79 -17.52
CA ALA A 156 1.83 1.64 -17.78
C ALA A 156 1.08 0.29 -17.76
N ALA A 157 0.02 0.18 -16.95
CA ALA A 157 -0.86 -0.99 -16.93
C ALA A 157 -1.68 -1.10 -18.23
N ALA A 158 -2.27 0.01 -18.69
CA ALA A 158 -3.01 0.07 -19.96
C ALA A 158 -2.11 -0.23 -21.17
N ASP A 159 -0.91 0.34 -21.23
CA ASP A 159 0.08 0.08 -22.29
C ASP A 159 0.49 -1.39 -22.36
N ALA A 160 0.45 -2.10 -21.21
CA ALA A 160 0.73 -3.52 -21.11
C ALA A 160 -0.51 -4.42 -21.31
N GLY A 161 -1.71 -3.85 -21.40
CA GLY A 161 -2.97 -4.60 -21.48
C GLY A 161 -3.28 -5.41 -20.21
N VAL A 162 -2.79 -4.97 -19.05
CA VAL A 162 -2.98 -5.65 -17.76
C VAL A 162 -3.77 -4.74 -16.81
N PRO A 163 -4.88 -5.19 -16.20
CA PRO A 163 -5.64 -4.38 -15.26
C PRO A 163 -4.85 -4.10 -13.98
N ALA A 164 -5.29 -3.09 -13.23
CA ALA A 164 -4.76 -2.80 -11.90
C ALA A 164 -5.86 -2.84 -10.85
N TYR A 165 -5.52 -3.31 -9.66
CA TYR A 165 -6.42 -3.51 -8.53
C TYR A 165 -5.85 -2.83 -7.28
N LEU A 166 -6.74 -2.41 -6.39
CA LEU A 166 -6.42 -1.89 -5.06
C LEU A 166 -7.64 -2.00 -4.14
N GLU A 167 -7.41 -1.83 -2.84
CA GLU A 167 -8.47 -1.48 -1.90
C GLU A 167 -8.26 -0.09 -1.30
N ALA A 168 -9.24 0.80 -1.51
CA ALA A 168 -9.20 2.13 -0.92
C ALA A 168 -9.60 2.09 0.55
N SER A 169 -8.71 2.52 1.46
CA SER A 169 -8.94 2.51 2.91
C SER A 169 -9.82 3.67 3.41
N THR A 170 -10.07 4.69 2.57
CA THR A 170 -10.96 5.81 2.88
C THR A 170 -11.79 6.26 1.69
N GLU A 171 -12.93 6.91 1.95
CA GLU A 171 -13.74 7.63 0.93
C GLU A 171 -12.91 8.66 0.15
N ARG A 172 -11.98 9.34 0.82
CA ARG A 172 -11.10 10.32 0.17
C ARG A 172 -10.15 9.65 -0.83
N SER A 173 -9.53 8.52 -0.45
CA SER A 173 -8.68 7.74 -1.34
C SER A 173 -9.48 7.11 -2.49
N SER A 174 -10.70 6.62 -2.24
CA SER A 174 -11.58 6.10 -3.30
C SER A 174 -11.88 7.17 -4.35
N ARG A 175 -12.25 8.39 -3.93
CA ARG A 175 -12.43 9.52 -4.86
C ARG A 175 -11.16 9.88 -5.63
N LEU A 176 -9.98 9.73 -5.02
CA LEU A 176 -8.70 9.94 -5.70
C LEU A 176 -8.50 8.91 -6.81
N TYR A 177 -8.61 7.62 -6.49
CA TYR A 177 -8.42 6.55 -7.48
C TYR A 177 -9.47 6.60 -8.59
N ALA A 178 -10.70 6.99 -8.27
CA ALA A 178 -11.74 7.21 -9.28
C ALA A 178 -11.34 8.26 -10.33
N ARG A 179 -10.69 9.35 -9.93
CA ARG A 179 -10.15 10.34 -10.89
C ARG A 179 -8.97 9.81 -11.71
N CYS A 180 -8.29 8.77 -11.22
CA CYS A 180 -7.24 8.06 -11.94
C CYS A 180 -7.78 6.91 -12.80
N GLY A 181 -9.10 6.75 -12.93
CA GLY A 181 -9.72 5.75 -13.81
C GLY A 181 -10.10 4.42 -13.13
N PHE A 182 -9.94 4.30 -11.80
CA PHE A 182 -10.43 3.13 -11.07
C PHE A 182 -11.95 3.21 -10.87
N ALA A 183 -12.65 2.09 -10.93
CA ALA A 183 -14.05 1.95 -10.57
C ALA A 183 -14.20 1.10 -9.30
N LEU A 184 -15.21 1.40 -8.47
CA LEU A 184 -15.60 0.52 -7.37
C LEU A 184 -16.18 -0.77 -7.95
N GLU A 185 -15.57 -1.90 -7.60
CA GLU A 185 -15.98 -3.21 -8.09
C GLU A 185 -15.56 -4.27 -7.05
N GLY A 186 -16.55 -4.95 -6.48
CA GLY A 186 -16.39 -5.86 -5.34
C GLY A 186 -17.17 -5.38 -4.11
N GLU A 187 -17.36 -6.28 -3.15
CA GLU A 187 -17.99 -5.93 -1.88
C GLU A 187 -17.01 -5.18 -0.97
N PRO A 188 -17.44 -4.16 -0.21
CA PRO A 188 -16.56 -3.52 0.77
C PRO A 188 -16.18 -4.47 1.91
N LEU A 189 -14.90 -4.52 2.25
CA LEU A 189 -14.38 -5.33 3.35
C LEU A 189 -14.42 -4.49 4.63
N VAL A 190 -15.24 -4.88 5.60
CA VAL A 190 -15.36 -4.18 6.89
C VAL A 190 -14.39 -4.80 7.89
N LEU A 191 -13.31 -4.09 8.21
CA LEU A 191 -12.36 -4.55 9.22
C LEU A 191 -13.01 -4.60 10.62
N PRO A 192 -12.61 -5.56 11.47
CA PRO A 192 -13.20 -5.73 12.79
C PRO A 192 -12.83 -4.57 13.73
N GLU A 193 -13.48 -4.52 14.90
CA GLU A 193 -13.13 -3.59 15.99
C GLU A 193 -13.13 -2.10 15.55
N ASN A 194 -14.16 -1.68 14.81
CA ASN A 194 -14.27 -0.33 14.23
C ASN A 194 -13.13 0.06 13.28
N GLY A 195 -12.49 -0.94 12.65
CA GLY A 195 -11.49 -0.71 11.63
C GLY A 195 -12.07 -0.07 10.36
N PRO A 196 -11.20 0.44 9.47
CA PRO A 196 -11.65 1.08 8.24
C PRO A 196 -12.34 0.07 7.31
N THR A 197 -13.28 0.57 6.51
CA THR A 197 -13.82 -0.21 5.39
C THR A 197 -12.88 -0.10 4.21
N LEU A 198 -12.38 -1.22 3.71
CA LEU A 198 -11.60 -1.28 2.49
C LEU A 198 -12.56 -1.41 1.30
N ARG A 199 -12.33 -0.63 0.25
CA ARG A 199 -13.20 -0.59 -0.94
C ARG A 199 -12.43 -1.12 -2.14
N PRO A 200 -12.70 -2.36 -2.60
CA PRO A 200 -12.10 -2.90 -3.80
C PRO A 200 -12.35 -2.00 -5.02
N MET A 201 -11.30 -1.71 -5.77
CA MET A 201 -11.37 -0.91 -6.97
C MET A 201 -10.50 -1.47 -8.09
N TRP A 202 -10.99 -1.32 -9.31
CA TRP A 202 -10.35 -1.84 -10.52
C TRP A 202 -10.14 -0.75 -11.57
N PHE A 203 -8.94 -0.72 -12.13
CA PHE A 203 -8.64 -0.06 -13.39
C PHE A 203 -8.58 -1.13 -14.48
N ARG A 204 -9.43 -0.99 -15.50
CA ARG A 204 -9.61 -2.00 -16.55
C ARG A 204 -9.00 -1.62 -17.92
N GLY A 205 -8.45 -0.41 -18.06
CA GLY A 205 -7.94 0.12 -19.34
C GLY A 205 -8.93 1.06 -20.01
#